data_AF-A0A5Q5BGU6-F1
#
_entry.id   AF-A0A5Q5BGU6-F1
#
_cell.length_a   1.000
_cell.length_b   1.000
_cell.length_c   1.000
_cell.angle_alpha   90.00
_cell.angle_beta   90.00
_cell.angle_gamma   90.00
#
_symmetry.space_group_name_H-M   'P 1'
#
loop_
_entity.id
_entity.type
_entity.pdbx_description
1 polymer ?
#
loop_
_entity_poly.entity_id
_entity_poly.type
_entity_poly.pdbx_seq_one_letter_code
_entity_poly.pdbx_strand_id
1 'polypeptide(L)'
;MTNALPVASVSFDLDNVWSFLKTHGDPSWESRPSYLKTATPRIVEFLGEMNLRSTVFVIGADAARDDGAESVRAFAAAGHEIGNHSYEHEPWLQRYHADELAAEIDRTHSAIVAAGAPAPTGFRGPGYSTSPTLERLLVERGYTYDASTFPTWIGPLARAHHLRTAQLSAEQREERADLFGGVDRALLPLRPHRTPSGIAELPVTTMPLLRLPIHGSYLMQLYSLSPRVARLYFATAVRLCRGAPRRHDDAVAPHRPARPPRRAGTRLLPRHGRTGPREVRVHAVGGGDDAAPLHRARNPGPRHPRARGGRYPCAGGVTPGGAGRCPPHR
;
A
#
# COMPACT_ATOMS: atom_id res chain seq x y z
N MET A 1 2.49 -13.52 -31.87
CA MET A 1 2.51 -12.52 -30.79
C MET A 1 1.62 -13.04 -29.68
N THR A 2 2.17 -13.51 -28.57
CA THR A 2 1.37 -13.98 -27.44
C THR A 2 0.52 -12.81 -26.94
N ASN A 3 -0.80 -12.97 -27.00
CA ASN A 3 -1.78 -11.97 -26.60
C ASN A 3 -1.82 -11.88 -25.07
N ALA A 4 -0.68 -11.54 -24.46
CA ALA A 4 -0.55 -11.39 -23.03
C ALA A 4 -1.47 -10.24 -22.59
N LEU A 5 -2.34 -10.54 -21.62
CA LEU A 5 -3.16 -9.52 -21.00
C LEU A 5 -2.25 -8.45 -20.38
N PRO A 6 -2.62 -7.17 -20.43
CA PRO A 6 -1.88 -6.12 -19.75
C PRO A 6 -1.72 -6.47 -18.26
N VAL A 7 -0.54 -6.20 -17.71
CA VAL A 7 -0.31 -6.31 -16.27
C VAL A 7 -1.09 -5.18 -15.59
N ALA A 8 -1.78 -5.53 -14.51
CA ALA A 8 -2.39 -4.58 -13.59
C ALA A 8 -1.86 -4.88 -12.18
N SER A 9 -1.60 -3.83 -11.41
CA SER A 9 -1.31 -3.94 -9.99
C SER A 9 -2.52 -3.46 -9.20
N VAL A 10 -2.74 -4.11 -8.06
CA VAL A 10 -3.63 -3.64 -7.01
C VAL A 10 -2.75 -3.43 -5.79
N SER A 11 -2.88 -2.29 -5.13
CA SER A 11 -2.18 -1.99 -3.89
C SER A 11 -3.15 -1.47 -2.85
N PHE A 12 -2.85 -1.71 -1.58
CA PHE A 12 -3.60 -1.21 -0.44
C PHE A 12 -2.72 -0.32 0.41
N ASP A 13 -3.24 0.82 0.82
CA ASP A 13 -2.65 1.64 1.86
C ASP A 13 -3.41 1.30 3.14
N LEU A 14 -2.73 0.76 4.16
CA LEU A 14 -3.37 0.36 5.42
C LEU A 14 -3.57 1.57 6.34
N ASP A 15 -4.27 2.58 5.83
CA ASP A 15 -4.56 3.82 6.53
C ASP A 15 -5.55 3.56 7.66
N ASN A 16 -5.08 3.59 8.89
CA ASN A 16 -5.90 3.22 10.02
C ASN A 16 -6.85 4.36 10.46
N VAL A 17 -7.84 4.06 11.32
CA VAL A 17 -8.86 5.05 11.74
C VAL A 17 -8.21 6.33 12.29
N TRP A 18 -7.17 6.17 13.10
CA TRP A 18 -6.49 7.29 13.74
C TRP A 18 -5.86 8.27 12.75
N SER A 19 -5.34 7.81 11.60
CA SER A 19 -4.69 8.70 10.64
C SER A 19 -5.71 9.62 9.96
N PHE A 20 -6.92 9.09 9.69
CA PHE A 20 -8.04 9.90 9.21
C PHE A 20 -8.49 10.91 10.25
N LEU A 21 -8.68 10.50 11.51
CA LEU A 21 -9.08 11.41 12.60
C LEU A 21 -8.06 12.53 12.79
N LYS A 22 -6.76 12.21 12.80
CA LYS A 22 -5.65 13.17 12.89
C LYS A 22 -5.68 14.17 11.72
N THR A 23 -5.86 13.67 10.51
CA THR A 23 -5.93 14.52 9.32
C THR A 23 -7.12 15.49 9.40
N HIS A 24 -8.25 15.07 10.00
CA HIS A 24 -9.44 15.90 10.18
C HIS A 24 -9.43 16.81 11.42
N GLY A 25 -8.37 16.74 12.25
CA GLY A 25 -8.24 17.52 13.48
C GLY A 25 -9.06 16.98 14.66
N ASP A 26 -9.57 15.75 14.58
CA ASP A 26 -10.36 15.14 15.65
C ASP A 26 -9.43 14.52 16.71
N PRO A 27 -9.38 15.06 17.95
CA PRO A 27 -8.42 14.65 18.98
C PRO A 27 -8.55 13.20 19.43
N SER A 28 -9.66 12.52 19.12
CA SER A 28 -9.80 11.08 19.39
C SER A 28 -8.75 10.22 18.69
N TRP A 29 -8.05 10.77 17.68
CA TRP A 29 -6.90 10.14 17.03
C TRP A 29 -5.79 9.72 17.99
N GLU A 30 -5.61 10.43 19.10
CA GLU A 30 -4.53 10.17 20.08
C GLU A 30 -4.61 8.78 20.70
N SER A 31 -5.83 8.23 20.81
CA SER A 31 -6.05 6.86 21.28
C SER A 31 -5.62 5.77 20.28
N ARG A 32 -5.19 6.17 19.07
CA ARG A 32 -4.80 5.31 17.95
C ARG A 32 -5.84 4.21 17.66
N PRO A 33 -7.14 4.55 17.45
CA PRO A 33 -8.15 3.56 17.15
C PRO A 33 -7.79 2.76 15.89
N SER A 34 -8.10 1.47 15.91
CA SER A 34 -7.70 0.54 14.87
C SER A 34 -8.82 -0.37 14.41
N TYR A 35 -8.91 -0.60 13.09
CA TYR A 35 -9.77 -1.62 12.51
C TYR A 35 -9.01 -2.85 11.97
N LEU A 36 -7.68 -2.86 12.07
CA LEU A 36 -6.82 -3.80 11.34
C LEU A 36 -7.13 -5.27 11.68
N LYS A 37 -7.38 -5.56 12.96
CA LYS A 37 -7.81 -6.90 13.43
C LYS A 37 -9.06 -7.44 12.73
N THR A 38 -9.94 -6.55 12.27
CA THR A 38 -11.15 -6.93 11.53
C THR A 38 -10.94 -6.90 10.01
N ALA A 39 -10.21 -5.91 9.50
CA ALA A 39 -10.05 -5.72 8.05
C ALA A 39 -9.04 -6.68 7.43
N THR A 40 -7.87 -6.88 8.05
CA THR A 40 -6.78 -7.70 7.50
C THR A 40 -7.22 -9.13 7.13
N PRO A 41 -7.86 -9.92 8.02
CA PRO A 41 -8.24 -11.28 7.65
C PRO A 41 -9.20 -11.31 6.46
N ARG A 42 -10.13 -10.35 6.36
CA ARG A 42 -11.07 -10.26 5.23
C ARG A 42 -10.38 -9.90 3.91
N ILE A 43 -9.41 -9.00 3.95
CA ILE A 43 -8.65 -8.61 2.76
C ILE A 43 -7.79 -9.78 2.28
N VAL A 44 -7.07 -10.45 3.20
CA VAL A 44 -6.25 -11.63 2.88
C VAL A 44 -7.11 -12.76 2.31
N GLU A 45 -8.25 -13.06 2.95
CA GLU A 45 -9.21 -14.06 2.46
C GLU A 45 -9.69 -13.71 1.05
N PHE A 46 -10.17 -12.48 0.82
CA PHE A 46 -10.64 -12.03 -0.49
C PHE A 46 -9.56 -12.11 -1.57
N LEU A 47 -8.33 -11.69 -1.28
CA LEU A 47 -7.22 -11.79 -2.25
C LEU A 47 -6.85 -13.24 -2.54
N GLY A 48 -6.93 -14.12 -1.53
CA GLY A 48 -6.74 -15.56 -1.67
C GLY A 48 -7.80 -16.22 -2.55
N GLU A 49 -9.08 -15.90 -2.34
CA GLU A 49 -10.19 -16.38 -3.18
C GLU A 49 -10.03 -15.95 -4.65
N MET A 50 -9.50 -14.75 -4.87
CA MET A 50 -9.23 -14.21 -6.21
C MET A 50 -7.90 -14.68 -6.80
N ASN A 51 -7.09 -15.44 -6.04
CA ASN A 51 -5.73 -15.84 -6.41
C ASN A 51 -4.85 -14.66 -6.86
N LEU A 52 -4.91 -13.55 -6.10
CA LEU A 52 -4.18 -12.32 -6.38
C LEU A 52 -3.09 -12.07 -5.35
N ARG A 53 -1.93 -11.63 -5.84
CA ARG A 53 -0.91 -10.97 -5.02
C ARG A 53 -1.05 -9.45 -5.16
N SER A 54 -0.61 -8.74 -4.15
CA SER A 54 -0.79 -7.29 -4.03
C SER A 54 0.39 -6.69 -3.26
N THR A 55 0.50 -5.37 -3.29
CA THR A 55 1.43 -4.58 -2.47
C THR A 55 0.64 -3.86 -1.40
N VAL A 56 1.12 -3.92 -0.16
CA VAL A 56 0.45 -3.35 1.01
C VAL A 56 1.40 -2.34 1.65
N PHE A 57 1.07 -1.05 1.55
CA PHE A 57 1.84 0.02 2.18
C PHE A 57 1.38 0.20 3.62
N VAL A 58 2.33 0.13 4.55
CA VAL A 58 2.05 0.07 5.99
C VAL A 58 2.65 1.27 6.70
N ILE A 59 1.85 1.85 7.60
CA ILE A 59 2.26 2.94 8.48
C ILE A 59 3.15 2.39 9.60
N GLY A 60 4.32 3.01 9.82
CA GLY A 60 5.29 2.55 10.80
C GLY A 60 4.76 2.52 12.24
N ALA A 61 3.99 3.53 12.64
CA ALA A 61 3.35 3.55 13.96
C ALA A 61 2.37 2.40 14.18
N ASP A 62 1.66 1.95 13.13
CA ASP A 62 0.79 0.77 13.21
C ASP A 62 1.63 -0.51 13.25
N ALA A 63 2.65 -0.64 12.39
CA ALA A 63 3.53 -1.81 12.37
C ALA A 63 4.27 -2.05 13.70
N ALA A 64 4.51 -1.00 14.48
CA ALA A 64 5.13 -1.08 15.80
C ALA A 64 4.18 -1.56 16.92
N ARG A 65 2.87 -1.66 16.66
CA ARG A 65 1.85 -2.14 17.60
C ARG A 65 1.50 -3.59 17.34
N ASP A 66 0.96 -4.28 18.34
CA ASP A 66 0.66 -5.72 18.25
C ASP A 66 -0.29 -6.06 17.09
N ASP A 67 -1.38 -5.30 16.93
CA ASP A 67 -2.39 -5.55 15.89
C ASP A 67 -1.87 -5.23 14.49
N GLY A 68 -1.12 -4.15 14.32
CA GLY A 68 -0.49 -3.83 13.04
C GLY A 68 0.65 -4.78 12.69
N ALA A 69 1.46 -5.21 13.66
CA ALA A 69 2.48 -6.23 13.45
C ALA A 69 1.86 -7.59 13.05
N GLU A 70 0.72 -7.97 13.66
CA GLU A 70 -0.07 -9.12 13.25
C GLU A 70 -0.54 -8.98 11.80
N SER A 71 -1.04 -7.80 11.42
CA SER A 71 -1.46 -7.53 10.05
C SER A 71 -0.31 -7.64 9.04
N VAL A 72 0.86 -7.06 9.35
CA VAL A 72 2.07 -7.17 8.52
C VAL A 72 2.45 -8.63 8.30
N ARG A 73 2.47 -9.44 9.37
CA ARG A 73 2.75 -10.88 9.26
C ARG A 73 1.73 -11.61 8.41
N ALA A 74 0.44 -11.32 8.59
CA ALA A 74 -0.62 -11.98 7.85
C ALA A 74 -0.49 -11.72 6.34
N PHE A 75 -0.26 -10.46 5.94
CA PHE A 75 -0.05 -10.11 4.53
C PHE A 75 1.24 -10.72 3.96
N ALA A 76 2.35 -10.66 4.70
CA ALA A 76 3.62 -11.22 4.27
C ALA A 76 3.55 -12.76 4.12
N ALA A 77 2.92 -13.46 5.07
CA ALA A 77 2.73 -14.92 5.02
C ALA A 77 1.83 -15.37 3.85
N ALA A 78 0.88 -14.53 3.44
CA ALA A 78 0.06 -14.76 2.25
C ALA A 78 0.78 -14.40 0.92
N GLY A 79 2.03 -13.94 0.98
CA GLY A 79 2.85 -13.65 -0.20
C GLY A 79 2.58 -12.29 -0.84
N HIS A 80 1.97 -11.35 -0.10
CA HIS A 80 1.86 -9.96 -0.52
C HIS A 80 3.17 -9.21 -0.22
N GLU A 81 3.49 -8.22 -1.07
CA GLU A 81 4.62 -7.32 -0.83
C GLU A 81 4.24 -6.31 0.26
N ILE A 82 5.17 -6.02 1.18
CA ILE A 82 5.00 -4.99 2.20
C ILE A 82 5.86 -3.76 1.83
N GLY A 83 5.20 -2.62 1.69
CA GLY A 83 5.81 -1.32 1.38
C GLY A 83 5.79 -0.37 2.57
N ASN A 84 6.65 0.65 2.52
CA ASN A 84 6.75 1.69 3.53
C ASN A 84 5.77 2.83 3.25
N HIS A 85 4.98 3.23 4.26
CA HIS A 85 4.02 4.34 4.17
C HIS A 85 4.29 5.50 5.15
N SER A 86 5.57 5.74 5.49
CA SER A 86 6.01 6.65 6.58
C SER A 86 5.52 6.22 7.97
N TYR A 87 6.00 6.90 9.01
CA TYR A 87 5.80 6.45 10.38
C TYR A 87 4.54 7.06 11.00
N GLU A 88 4.39 8.38 10.93
CA GLU A 88 3.25 9.12 11.48
C GLU A 88 2.15 9.42 10.46
N HIS A 89 2.32 8.96 9.22
CA HIS A 89 1.36 9.10 8.13
C HIS A 89 0.92 10.55 7.91
N GLU A 90 1.89 11.47 7.81
CA GLU A 90 1.60 12.89 7.65
C GLU A 90 1.42 13.25 6.17
N PRO A 91 0.26 13.72 5.72
CA PRO A 91 0.00 14.00 4.29
C PRO A 91 0.84 15.13 3.67
N TRP A 92 1.68 15.79 4.47
CA TRP A 92 2.51 16.93 4.08
C TRP A 92 4.01 16.65 4.27
N LEU A 93 4.45 15.39 4.18
CA LEU A 93 5.88 15.03 4.29
C LEU A 93 6.78 15.87 3.38
N GLN A 94 6.31 16.37 2.24
CA GLN A 94 7.11 17.24 1.37
C GLN A 94 7.61 18.52 2.05
N ARG A 95 7.01 18.91 3.19
CA ARG A 95 7.40 20.09 3.99
C ARG A 95 8.47 19.77 5.04
N TYR A 96 8.72 18.50 5.33
CA TYR A 96 9.70 18.07 6.33
C TYR A 96 11.14 18.31 5.87
N HIS A 97 12.00 18.55 6.84
CA HIS A 97 13.45 18.58 6.65
C HIS A 97 14.00 17.17 6.38
N ALA A 98 15.24 17.10 5.89
CA ALA A 98 15.82 15.84 5.42
C ALA A 98 16.00 14.80 6.54
N ASP A 99 16.30 15.25 7.76
CA ASP A 99 16.43 14.44 8.96
C ASP A 99 15.07 13.93 9.47
N GLU A 100 14.03 14.75 9.42
CA GLU A 100 12.65 14.34 9.73
C GLU A 100 12.15 13.28 8.72
N LEU A 101 12.35 13.52 7.42
CA LEU A 101 12.05 12.54 6.36
C LEU A 101 12.81 11.23 6.56
N ALA A 102 14.10 11.31 6.87
CA ALA A 102 14.93 10.13 7.16
C ALA A 102 14.36 9.33 8.33
N ALA A 103 13.98 10.01 9.43
CA ALA A 103 13.39 9.36 10.59
C ALA A 103 12.08 8.65 10.27
N GLU A 104 11.19 9.30 9.50
CA GLU A 104 9.92 8.69 9.05
C GLU A 104 10.14 7.40 8.25
N ILE A 105 11.11 7.40 7.32
CA ILE A 105 11.43 6.24 6.49
C ILE A 105 12.08 5.13 7.33
N ASP A 106 13.11 5.47 8.12
CA ASP A 106 13.96 4.51 8.83
C ASP A 106 13.23 3.81 9.97
N ARG A 107 12.40 4.56 10.72
CA ARG A 107 11.58 3.98 11.79
C ARG A 107 10.54 3.03 11.23
N THR A 108 9.91 3.39 10.10
CA THR A 108 8.92 2.53 9.44
C THR A 108 9.56 1.28 8.86
N HIS A 109 10.71 1.42 8.21
CA HIS A 109 11.49 0.28 7.72
C HIS A 109 11.80 -0.70 8.85
N SER A 110 12.30 -0.18 9.99
CA SER A 110 12.64 -0.98 11.16
C SER A 110 11.42 -1.68 11.75
N ALA A 111 10.29 -0.98 11.85
CA ALA A 111 9.04 -1.54 12.37
C ALA A 111 8.49 -2.68 11.48
N ILE A 112 8.53 -2.53 10.15
CA ILE A 112 8.12 -3.57 9.20
C ILE A 112 8.97 -4.82 9.34
N VAL A 113 10.30 -4.66 9.42
CA VAL A 113 11.23 -5.80 9.61
C VAL A 113 11.01 -6.45 10.98
N ALA A 114 10.87 -5.67 12.04
CA ALA A 114 10.61 -6.17 13.39
C ALA A 114 9.28 -6.93 13.49
N ALA A 115 8.26 -6.53 12.72
CA ALA A 115 6.99 -7.24 12.63
C ALA A 115 7.13 -8.62 11.96
N GLY A 116 8.21 -8.88 11.20
CA GLY A 116 8.51 -10.17 10.59
C GLY A 116 8.37 -10.21 9.06
N ALA A 117 8.21 -9.06 8.40
CA ALA A 117 8.21 -8.98 6.94
C ALA A 117 9.64 -8.78 6.38
N PRO A 118 9.88 -9.11 5.10
CA PRO A 118 11.10 -8.70 4.41
C PRO A 118 11.29 -7.17 4.44
N ALA A 119 12.55 -6.73 4.34
CA ALA A 119 12.87 -5.30 4.24
C ALA A 119 12.10 -4.67 3.05
N PRO A 120 11.34 -3.58 3.28
CA PRO A 120 10.52 -2.99 2.23
C PRO A 120 11.40 -2.37 1.13
N THR A 121 11.03 -2.62 -0.12
CA THR A 121 11.71 -2.07 -1.32
C THR A 121 10.90 -1.02 -2.05
N GLY A 122 9.65 -0.82 -1.63
CA GLY A 122 8.70 0.15 -2.17
C GLY A 122 8.28 1.17 -1.13
N PHE A 123 8.06 2.41 -1.57
CA PHE A 123 7.54 3.49 -0.75
C PHE A 123 6.29 4.12 -1.36
N ARG A 124 5.38 4.59 -0.52
CA ARG A 124 4.31 5.50 -0.91
C ARG A 124 4.19 6.60 0.14
N GLY A 125 4.10 7.84 -0.29
CA GLY A 125 3.92 9.01 0.55
C GLY A 125 2.45 9.19 0.93
N PRO A 126 2.11 9.39 2.22
CA PRO A 126 0.78 9.76 2.66
C PRO A 126 0.25 10.98 1.89
N GLY A 127 -1.03 10.97 1.53
CA GLY A 127 -1.62 12.09 0.79
C GLY A 127 -0.98 12.37 -0.57
N TYR A 128 -0.23 11.40 -1.11
CA TYR A 128 0.54 11.53 -2.37
C TYR A 128 1.67 12.56 -2.27
N SER A 129 2.22 12.74 -1.06
CA SER A 129 3.35 13.62 -0.78
C SER A 129 4.63 13.10 -1.43
N THR A 130 5.31 13.95 -2.20
CA THR A 130 6.65 13.64 -2.73
C THR A 130 7.49 14.90 -2.86
N SER A 131 8.81 14.77 -2.72
CA SER A 131 9.78 15.84 -2.88
C SER A 131 11.12 15.29 -3.41
N PRO A 132 11.94 16.11 -4.09
CA PRO A 132 13.26 15.67 -4.52
C PRO A 132 14.16 15.18 -3.38
N THR A 133 13.99 15.73 -2.18
CA THR A 133 14.73 15.28 -0.99
C THR A 133 14.27 13.90 -0.55
N LEU A 134 12.96 13.65 -0.52
CA LEU A 134 12.41 12.33 -0.24
C LEU A 134 12.92 11.28 -1.24
N GLU A 135 12.84 11.57 -2.54
CA GLU A 135 13.34 10.65 -3.58
C GLU A 135 14.82 10.29 -3.41
N ARG A 136 15.68 11.28 -3.11
CA ARG A 136 17.11 11.01 -2.86
C ARG A 136 17.30 10.11 -1.64
N LEU A 137 16.62 10.40 -0.53
CA LEU A 137 16.70 9.61 0.69
C LEU A 137 16.24 8.16 0.48
N LEU A 138 15.22 7.94 -0.36
CA LEU A 138 14.76 6.61 -0.76
C LEU A 138 15.84 5.86 -1.56
N VAL A 139 16.47 6.51 -2.54
CA VAL A 139 17.57 5.92 -3.33
C VAL A 139 18.77 5.56 -2.45
N GLU A 140 19.18 6.46 -1.55
CA GLU A 140 20.28 6.24 -0.61
C GLU A 140 20.06 5.02 0.30
N ARG A 141 18.80 4.74 0.62
CA ARG A 141 18.37 3.58 1.43
C ARG A 141 18.11 2.32 0.61
N GLY A 142 18.27 2.38 -0.71
CA GLY A 142 18.09 1.23 -1.60
C GLY A 142 16.64 0.90 -1.93
N TYR A 143 15.69 1.83 -1.74
CA TYR A 143 14.33 1.65 -2.26
C TYR A 143 14.37 1.60 -3.79
N THR A 144 13.59 0.68 -4.34
CA THR A 144 13.58 0.38 -5.78
C THR A 144 12.52 1.16 -6.53
N TYR A 145 11.43 1.51 -5.85
CA TYR A 145 10.38 2.35 -6.42
C TYR A 145 9.68 3.23 -5.37
N ASP A 146 9.19 4.36 -5.86
CA ASP A 146 8.21 5.24 -5.22
C ASP A 146 6.86 5.08 -5.96
N ALA A 147 5.76 5.18 -5.25
CA ALA A 147 4.40 5.08 -5.76
C ALA A 147 3.51 6.22 -5.25
N SER A 148 4.13 7.40 -5.06
CA SER A 148 3.51 8.57 -4.43
C SER A 148 2.82 9.51 -5.41
N THR A 149 3.15 9.49 -6.70
CA THR A 149 2.56 10.45 -7.63
C THR A 149 1.10 10.10 -7.94
N PHE A 150 0.25 11.12 -7.93
CA PHE A 150 -1.18 10.97 -8.24
C PHE A 150 -1.60 11.94 -9.37
N PRO A 151 -1.54 11.49 -10.64
CA PRO A 151 -1.76 12.36 -11.80
C PRO A 151 -3.23 12.73 -12.02
N THR A 152 -3.75 13.66 -11.22
CA THR A 152 -5.14 14.14 -11.29
C THR A 152 -5.26 15.65 -11.16
N TRP A 153 -6.34 16.22 -11.71
CA TRP A 153 -6.69 17.65 -11.53
C TRP A 153 -7.64 17.88 -10.35
N ILE A 154 -8.15 16.83 -9.71
CA ILE A 154 -9.19 16.98 -8.68
C ILE A 154 -8.65 17.39 -7.31
N GLY A 155 -7.32 17.44 -7.12
CA GLY A 155 -6.66 17.73 -5.85
C GLY A 155 -7.24 18.96 -5.14
N PRO A 156 -7.37 20.13 -5.80
CA PRO A 156 -7.97 21.32 -5.21
C PRO A 156 -9.43 21.15 -4.77
N LEU A 157 -10.23 20.36 -5.49
CA LEU A 157 -11.62 20.07 -5.12
C LEU A 157 -11.69 19.18 -3.88
N ALA A 158 -10.84 18.15 -3.82
CA ALA A 158 -10.71 17.28 -2.67
C ALA A 158 -10.24 18.06 -1.43
N ARG A 159 -9.25 18.93 -1.57
CA ARG A 159 -8.77 19.81 -0.51
C ARG A 159 -9.86 20.78 -0.04
N ALA A 160 -10.56 21.42 -0.96
CA ALA A 160 -11.67 22.32 -0.61
C ALA A 160 -12.81 21.60 0.12
N HIS A 161 -13.09 20.33 -0.22
CA HIS A 161 -14.04 19.51 0.51
C HIS A 161 -13.53 19.20 1.93
N HIS A 162 -12.30 18.71 2.05
CA HIS A 162 -11.68 18.40 3.35
C HIS A 162 -11.63 19.60 4.29
N LEU A 163 -11.16 20.76 3.83
CA LEU A 163 -11.08 21.98 4.65
C LEU A 163 -12.45 22.50 5.10
N ARG A 164 -13.54 22.13 4.40
CA ARG A 164 -14.92 22.44 4.78
C ARG A 164 -15.48 21.49 5.83
N THR A 165 -15.04 20.23 5.85
CA THR A 165 -15.58 19.19 6.74
C THR A 165 -14.68 18.92 7.96
N ALA A 166 -13.41 19.35 7.91
CA ALA A 166 -12.44 19.15 8.98
C ALA A 166 -12.54 20.22 10.08
N GLN A 167 -12.23 19.82 11.31
CA GLN A 167 -12.24 20.67 12.51
C GLN A 167 -10.81 21.14 12.80
N LEU A 168 -10.33 22.09 12.00
CA LEU A 168 -8.93 22.51 12.02
C LEU A 168 -8.74 23.92 12.60
N SER A 169 -7.72 24.06 13.46
CA SER A 169 -7.15 25.35 13.87
C SER A 169 -6.52 26.10 12.68
N ALA A 170 -6.18 27.37 12.84
CA ALA A 170 -5.52 28.15 11.79
C ALA A 170 -4.18 27.53 11.37
N GLU A 171 -3.36 27.11 12.35
CA GLU A 171 -2.07 26.44 12.13
C GLU A 171 -2.24 25.10 11.39
N GLN A 172 -3.19 24.27 11.82
CA GLN A 172 -3.48 22.99 11.17
C GLN A 172 -3.97 23.16 9.72
N ARG A 173 -4.68 24.26 9.41
CA ARG A 173 -5.09 24.59 8.04
C ARG A 173 -3.89 24.96 7.17
N GLU A 174 -2.90 25.64 7.74
CA GLU A 174 -1.67 26.00 7.02
C GLU A 174 -0.83 24.75 6.69
N GLU A 175 -0.68 23.82 7.63
CA GLU A 175 -0.03 22.53 7.37
C GLU A 175 -0.67 21.74 6.23
N ARG A 176 -2.00 21.85 6.12
CA ARG A 176 -2.83 21.13 5.15
C ARG A 176 -3.10 21.92 3.87
N ALA A 177 -2.46 23.08 3.69
CA ALA A 177 -2.67 23.93 2.52
C ALA A 177 -2.30 23.25 1.19
N ASP A 178 -1.36 22.31 1.25
CA ASP A 178 -0.85 21.57 0.08
C ASP A 178 -1.47 20.18 -0.10
N LEU A 179 -2.47 19.81 0.72
CA LEU A 179 -3.13 18.50 0.63
C LEU A 179 -3.59 18.19 -0.80
N PHE A 180 -3.28 16.98 -1.26
CA PHE A 180 -3.71 16.41 -2.55
C PHE A 180 -3.18 17.14 -3.80
N GLY A 181 -2.28 18.11 -3.66
CA GLY A 181 -1.63 18.81 -4.78
C GLY A 181 -2.53 19.77 -5.58
N GLY A 182 -1.96 20.29 -6.67
CA GLY A 182 -2.59 21.24 -7.58
C GLY A 182 -3.12 20.62 -8.88
N VAL A 183 -3.70 21.46 -9.74
CA VAL A 183 -4.21 21.02 -11.06
C VAL A 183 -3.10 20.57 -12.02
N ASP A 184 -1.89 21.08 -11.81
CA ASP A 184 -0.66 20.77 -12.55
C ASP A 184 -0.29 19.29 -12.45
N ARG A 185 -0.71 18.60 -11.38
CA ARG A 185 -0.49 17.16 -11.19
C ARG A 185 -1.10 16.33 -12.33
N ALA A 186 -2.13 16.83 -13.02
CA ALA A 186 -2.69 16.17 -14.20
C ALA A 186 -1.70 16.01 -15.37
N LEU A 187 -0.61 16.78 -15.39
CA LEU A 187 0.45 16.71 -16.39
C LEU A 187 1.46 15.58 -16.11
N LEU A 188 1.45 15.00 -14.90
CA LEU A 188 2.36 13.93 -14.53
C LEU A 188 2.15 12.68 -15.41
N PRO A 189 3.21 11.88 -15.65
CA PRO A 189 3.09 10.63 -16.40
C PRO A 189 2.10 9.67 -15.74
N LEU A 190 1.32 8.95 -16.55
CA LEU A 190 0.49 7.83 -16.06
C LEU A 190 1.24 6.50 -16.02
N ARG A 191 2.43 6.46 -16.62
CA ARG A 191 3.21 5.24 -16.77
C ARG A 191 4.33 5.21 -15.75
N PRO A 192 4.77 3.99 -15.40
CA PRO A 192 6.06 3.81 -14.75
C PRO A 192 7.15 4.59 -15.49
N HIS A 193 7.93 5.36 -14.75
CA HIS A 193 9.02 6.17 -15.29
C HIS A 193 10.15 6.25 -14.27
N ARG A 194 11.30 6.82 -14.65
CA ARG A 194 12.34 7.17 -13.68
C ARG A 194 12.25 8.64 -13.33
N THR A 195 12.36 8.95 -12.04
CA THR A 195 12.50 10.34 -11.60
C THR A 195 13.92 10.85 -11.88
N PRO A 196 14.17 12.17 -11.79
CA PRO A 196 15.53 12.72 -11.90
C PRO A 196 16.53 12.12 -10.89
N SER A 197 16.04 11.70 -9.71
CA SER A 197 16.85 11.03 -8.68
C SER A 197 17.22 9.58 -9.05
N GLY A 198 16.58 9.02 -10.08
CA GLY A 198 16.87 7.69 -10.61
C GLY A 198 15.98 6.56 -10.09
N ILE A 199 15.15 6.81 -9.07
CA ILE A 199 14.16 5.85 -8.56
C ILE A 199 13.06 5.60 -9.59
N ALA A 200 12.51 4.38 -9.60
CA ALA A 200 11.34 4.06 -10.41
C ALA A 200 10.11 4.69 -9.75
N GLU A 201 9.35 5.51 -10.46
CA GLU A 201 8.06 6.00 -10.00
C GLU A 201 6.96 5.14 -10.62
N LEU A 202 6.03 4.66 -9.80
CA LEU A 202 4.82 3.92 -10.17
C LEU A 202 3.58 4.76 -9.84
N PRO A 203 3.12 5.62 -10.76
CA PRO A 203 2.02 6.54 -10.48
C PRO A 203 0.72 5.82 -10.12
N VAL A 204 -0.02 6.39 -9.17
CA VAL A 204 -1.37 5.95 -8.86
C VAL A 204 -2.25 6.13 -10.09
N THR A 205 -2.95 5.07 -10.48
CA THR A 205 -3.64 5.05 -11.77
C THR A 205 -4.83 6.02 -11.77
N THR A 206 -4.84 6.89 -12.78
CA THR A 206 -6.00 7.71 -13.14
C THR A 206 -6.45 7.40 -14.56
N MET A 207 -7.72 7.70 -14.87
CA MET A 207 -8.29 7.41 -16.19
C MET A 207 -7.44 8.06 -17.30
N PRO A 208 -7.00 7.30 -18.31
CA PRO A 208 -6.40 7.86 -19.51
C PRO A 208 -7.33 8.93 -20.09
N LEU A 209 -6.77 10.10 -20.44
CA LEU A 209 -7.47 11.31 -20.89
C LEU A 209 -8.13 12.11 -19.77
N LEU A 210 -9.09 11.53 -19.05
CA LEU A 210 -9.91 12.28 -18.08
C LEU A 210 -9.14 12.66 -16.81
N ARG A 211 -8.06 11.94 -16.49
CA ARG A 211 -7.26 12.10 -15.26
C ARG A 211 -8.10 12.01 -13.99
N LEU A 212 -9.23 11.31 -14.05
CA LEU A 212 -10.08 11.04 -12.90
C LEU A 212 -9.53 9.84 -12.09
N PRO A 213 -9.62 9.87 -10.75
CA PRO A 213 -9.09 8.80 -9.90
C PRO A 213 -9.65 7.42 -10.18
N ILE A 214 -8.80 6.39 -10.14
CA ILE A 214 -9.24 4.99 -10.05
C ILE A 214 -8.86 4.49 -8.65
N HIS A 215 -9.44 5.11 -7.63
CA HIS A 215 -9.11 4.86 -6.22
C HIS A 215 -10.35 4.42 -5.43
N GLY A 216 -10.15 3.48 -4.50
CA GLY A 216 -11.22 2.76 -3.79
C GLY A 216 -12.22 3.69 -3.09
N SER A 217 -11.74 4.71 -2.37
CA SER A 217 -12.60 5.65 -1.65
C SER A 217 -13.60 6.39 -2.55
N TYR A 218 -13.20 6.79 -3.77
CA TYR A 218 -14.12 7.44 -4.71
C TYR A 218 -15.16 6.46 -5.24
N LEU A 219 -14.76 5.22 -5.54
CA LEU A 219 -15.69 4.18 -5.97
C LEU A 219 -16.70 3.83 -4.87
N MET A 220 -16.26 3.75 -3.61
CA MET A 220 -17.14 3.51 -2.46
C MET A 220 -18.11 4.67 -2.25
N GLN A 221 -17.65 5.92 -2.36
CA GLN A 221 -18.52 7.09 -2.27
C GLN A 221 -19.56 7.09 -3.40
N LEU A 222 -19.15 6.86 -4.66
CA LEU A 222 -20.09 6.70 -5.77
C LEU A 222 -21.07 5.55 -5.54
N TYR A 223 -20.61 4.45 -4.94
CA TYR A 223 -21.46 3.30 -4.65
C TYR A 223 -22.54 3.61 -3.61
N SER A 224 -22.21 4.41 -2.59
CA SER A 224 -23.19 4.89 -1.61
C SER A 224 -24.29 5.77 -2.21
N LEU A 225 -23.98 6.49 -3.31
CA LEU A 225 -24.96 7.30 -4.05
C LEU A 225 -25.75 6.45 -5.05
N SER A 226 -25.06 5.63 -5.84
CA SER A 226 -25.67 4.75 -6.83
C SER A 226 -24.71 3.62 -7.23
N PRO A 227 -25.04 2.35 -6.90
CA PRO A 227 -24.28 1.19 -7.35
C PRO A 227 -24.13 1.11 -8.88
N ARG A 228 -25.11 1.62 -9.64
CA ARG A 228 -25.05 1.64 -11.10
C ARG A 228 -24.00 2.63 -11.61
N VAL A 229 -23.95 3.82 -11.01
CA VAL A 229 -22.95 4.85 -11.37
C VAL A 229 -21.54 4.38 -11.03
N ALA A 230 -21.33 3.80 -9.85
CA ALA A 230 -20.03 3.28 -9.45
C ALA A 230 -19.51 2.19 -10.41
N ARG A 231 -20.38 1.25 -10.81
CA ARG A 231 -20.03 0.20 -11.78
C ARG A 231 -19.74 0.77 -13.17
N LEU A 232 -20.54 1.72 -13.63
CA LEU A 232 -20.32 2.39 -14.92
C LEU A 232 -19.00 3.17 -14.93
N TYR A 233 -18.71 3.89 -13.84
CA TYR A 233 -17.46 4.62 -13.65
C TYR A 233 -16.25 3.69 -13.72
N PHE A 234 -16.27 2.59 -12.95
CA PHE A 234 -15.20 1.60 -12.95
C PHE A 234 -15.04 0.89 -14.31
N ALA A 235 -16.14 0.48 -14.94
CA ALA A 235 -16.11 -0.14 -16.26
C ALA A 235 -15.52 0.80 -17.32
N THR A 236 -15.85 2.10 -17.23
CA THR A 236 -15.29 3.14 -18.12
C THR A 236 -13.79 3.29 -17.89
N ALA A 237 -13.34 3.36 -16.62
CA ALA A 237 -11.93 3.41 -16.27
C ALA A 237 -11.15 2.23 -16.89
N VAL A 238 -11.63 0.99 -16.68
CA VAL A 238 -11.00 -0.21 -17.23
C VAL A 238 -10.97 -0.18 -18.76
N ARG A 239 -12.05 0.25 -19.42
CA ARG A 239 -12.10 0.37 -20.89
C ARG A 239 -11.05 1.36 -21.41
N LEU A 240 -10.92 2.52 -20.77
CA LEU A 240 -9.92 3.52 -21.13
C LEU A 240 -8.49 3.00 -20.91
N CYS A 241 -8.22 2.34 -19.78
CA CYS A 241 -6.90 1.74 -19.51
C CYS A 241 -6.53 0.65 -20.53
N ARG A 242 -7.48 -0.18 -20.95
CA ARG A 242 -7.24 -1.22 -21.97
C ARG A 242 -7.00 -0.66 -23.38
N GLY A 243 -7.57 0.52 -23.67
CA GLY A 243 -7.41 1.21 -24.95
C GLY A 243 -6.16 2.09 -25.04
N ALA A 244 -5.47 2.33 -23.91
CA ALA A 244 -4.26 3.14 -23.91
C ALA A 244 -3.12 2.44 -24.70
N PRO A 245 -2.30 3.18 -25.48
CA PRO A 245 -1.22 2.59 -26.27
C PRO A 245 -0.26 1.78 -25.38
N ARG A 246 0.15 0.57 -25.79
CA ARG A 246 1.19 -0.21 -25.06
C ARG A 246 2.55 0.07 -25.69
N ARG A 247 3.60 0.35 -24.90
CA ARG A 247 4.98 0.31 -25.42
C ARG A 247 5.63 -0.95 -24.89
N HIS A 248 6.40 -1.62 -25.74
CA HIS A 248 6.97 -2.94 -25.42
C HIS A 248 8.03 -2.90 -24.30
N ASP A 249 8.44 -1.70 -23.87
CA ASP A 249 9.51 -1.41 -22.89
C ASP A 249 9.00 -0.84 -21.55
N ASP A 250 7.73 -1.01 -21.20
CA ASP A 250 7.15 -0.48 -19.95
C ASP A 250 7.73 -1.14 -18.66
N ALA A 251 8.72 -2.02 -18.77
CA ALA A 251 9.50 -2.51 -17.64
C ALA A 251 10.52 -1.44 -17.22
N VAL A 252 10.25 -0.72 -16.13
CA VAL A 252 11.31 0.03 -15.46
C VAL A 252 12.36 -0.99 -15.01
N ALA A 253 13.48 -1.06 -15.71
CA ALA A 253 14.53 -2.03 -15.42
C ALA A 253 14.92 -1.95 -13.93
N PRO A 254 15.13 -3.07 -13.24
CA PRO A 254 15.47 -3.03 -11.82
C PRO A 254 16.70 -2.17 -11.58
N HIS A 255 16.68 -1.39 -10.50
CA HIS A 255 17.87 -0.68 -10.02
C HIS A 255 18.97 -1.71 -9.79
N ARG A 256 20.06 -1.64 -10.56
CA ARG A 256 21.31 -2.34 -10.19
C ARG A 256 21.92 -1.54 -9.06
N PRO A 257 21.99 -2.03 -7.81
CA PRO A 257 22.65 -1.27 -6.75
C PRO A 257 24.08 -0.95 -7.19
N ALA A 258 24.54 0.26 -6.90
CA ALA A 258 25.94 0.61 -7.10
C ALA A 258 26.79 -0.42 -6.34
N ARG A 259 27.78 -1.01 -7.01
CA ARG A 259 28.75 -1.89 -6.32
C ARG A 259 29.33 -1.08 -5.16
N PRO A 260 29.43 -1.65 -3.94
CA PRO A 260 30.10 -0.97 -2.86
C PRO A 260 31.52 -0.56 -3.33
N PRO A 261 32.02 0.62 -2.91
CA PRO A 261 33.35 1.05 -3.30
C PRO A 261 34.33 -0.08 -2.95
N ARG A 262 35.14 -0.50 -3.93
CA ARG A 262 36.23 -1.44 -3.70
C ARG A 262 37.04 -0.87 -2.54
N ARG A 263 37.04 -1.57 -1.39
CA ARG A 263 37.99 -1.26 -0.32
C ARG A 263 39.36 -1.12 -0.95
N ALA A 264 40.00 0.02 -0.77
CA ALA A 264 41.36 0.26 -1.21
C ALA A 264 42.19 -0.92 -0.70
N GLY A 265 42.66 -1.75 -1.63
CA GLY A 265 43.42 -2.93 -1.30
C GLY A 265 44.66 -2.51 -0.53
N THR A 266 44.76 -2.95 0.72
CA THR A 266 46.02 -2.95 1.44
C THR A 266 47.01 -3.71 0.55
N ARG A 267 48.05 -3.02 0.07
CA ARG A 267 49.17 -3.64 -0.66
C ARG A 267 49.81 -4.66 0.28
N LEU A 268 49.44 -5.92 0.13
CA LEU A 268 50.21 -7.04 0.64
C LEU A 268 51.37 -7.29 -0.34
N LEU A 269 52.58 -7.06 0.16
CA LEU A 269 53.84 -7.39 -0.51
C LEU A 269 53.89 -8.89 -0.86
N PRO A 270 54.51 -9.27 -1.99
CA PRO A 270 54.52 -10.65 -2.44
C PRO A 270 55.43 -11.50 -1.54
N ARG A 271 54.86 -12.54 -0.92
CA ARG A 271 55.65 -13.66 -0.38
C ARG A 271 55.62 -14.81 -1.36
N HIS A 272 56.82 -15.24 -1.74
CA HIS A 272 57.10 -16.39 -2.58
C HIS A 272 56.55 -17.69 -1.98
N GLY A 273 55.94 -18.50 -2.85
CA GLY A 273 56.13 -19.95 -2.94
C GLY A 273 55.51 -20.84 -1.87
N ARG A 274 54.46 -21.58 -2.25
CA ARG A 274 54.44 -23.06 -2.20
C ARG A 274 53.14 -23.62 -2.80
N THR A 275 53.30 -24.81 -3.36
CA THR A 275 52.41 -25.59 -4.22
C THR A 275 51.42 -26.49 -3.46
N GLY A 276 50.18 -26.58 -3.99
CA GLY A 276 49.27 -27.75 -3.90
C GLY A 276 48.11 -27.67 -2.90
N PRO A 277 47.05 -28.53 -3.01
CA PRO A 277 46.45 -29.16 -4.18
C PRO A 277 44.99 -28.70 -4.43
N ARG A 278 44.43 -29.17 -5.55
CA ARG A 278 43.08 -28.87 -6.09
C ARG A 278 41.96 -29.55 -5.27
N GLU A 279 40.84 -28.88 -5.11
CA GLU A 279 39.57 -29.42 -4.59
C GLU A 279 38.46 -29.05 -5.62
N VAL A 280 38.19 -29.92 -6.60
CA VAL A 280 37.16 -30.98 -6.64
C VAL A 280 35.74 -30.48 -6.33
N ARG A 281 34.98 -30.22 -7.40
CA ARG A 281 33.51 -30.14 -7.41
C ARG A 281 32.93 -31.52 -7.10
N VAL A 282 32.07 -31.60 -6.08
CA VAL A 282 31.22 -32.77 -5.89
C VAL A 282 29.87 -32.51 -6.58
N HIS A 283 29.63 -33.26 -7.64
CA HIS A 283 28.28 -33.57 -8.13
C HIS A 283 27.78 -34.80 -7.37
N ALA A 284 26.56 -34.75 -6.84
CA ALA A 284 25.84 -35.94 -6.42
C ALA A 284 24.77 -36.26 -7.47
N VAL A 285 24.89 -37.45 -8.07
CA VAL A 285 23.93 -38.11 -8.95
C VAL A 285 23.71 -39.53 -8.42
N GLY A 286 22.46 -40.00 -8.49
CA GLY A 286 22.04 -41.40 -8.38
C GLY A 286 21.63 -41.78 -6.96
N GLY A 287 20.52 -42.46 -6.71
CA GLY A 287 19.50 -43.16 -7.52
C GLY A 287 18.57 -43.82 -6.48
N GLY A 288 17.25 -43.88 -6.68
CA GLY A 288 16.55 -45.08 -7.18
C GLY A 288 16.53 -46.19 -6.11
N ASP A 289 15.45 -46.85 -5.73
CA ASP A 289 14.05 -46.93 -6.11
C ASP A 289 13.33 -47.59 -4.91
N ASP A 290 12.02 -47.38 -4.72
CA ASP A 290 11.05 -48.50 -4.64
C ASP A 290 9.61 -48.05 -4.32
N ALA A 291 8.75 -48.38 -5.29
CA ALA A 291 7.32 -48.75 -5.29
C ALA A 291 6.38 -48.31 -4.14
N ALA A 292 5.38 -47.45 -4.36
CA ALA A 292 4.04 -47.67 -4.97
C ALA A 292 2.92 -47.95 -3.91
N PRO A 293 1.61 -47.99 -4.27
CA PRO A 293 0.72 -46.82 -4.21
C PRO A 293 -0.60 -47.08 -3.45
N LEU A 294 -1.14 -46.12 -2.68
CA LEU A 294 -2.49 -46.28 -2.10
C LEU A 294 -3.35 -45.00 -2.12
N HIS A 295 -4.45 -45.15 -2.87
CA HIS A 295 -5.79 -44.59 -2.70
C HIS A 295 -6.07 -43.08 -2.86
N ARG A 296 -6.69 -42.79 -4.02
CA ARG A 296 -7.80 -41.84 -4.16
C ARG A 296 -8.86 -42.10 -3.08
N ALA A 297 -9.16 -41.08 -2.29
CA ALA A 297 -10.45 -40.93 -1.62
C ALA A 297 -11.03 -39.57 -1.97
N ARG A 298 -12.08 -39.58 -2.78
CA ARG A 298 -13.08 -38.50 -2.86
C ARG A 298 -13.88 -38.53 -1.55
N ASN A 299 -14.16 -37.38 -0.96
CA ASN A 299 -15.39 -37.21 -0.18
C ASN A 299 -15.75 -35.72 0.00
N PRO A 300 -17.02 -35.41 0.35
CA PRO A 300 -17.82 -34.42 -0.36
C PRO A 300 -18.02 -33.17 0.50
N GLY A 301 -18.41 -32.07 -0.13
CA GLY A 301 -18.79 -30.86 0.59
C GLY A 301 -20.01 -31.05 1.50
N PRO A 302 -20.14 -30.29 2.59
CA PRO A 302 -21.38 -30.19 3.31
C PRO A 302 -22.30 -29.12 2.70
N ARG A 303 -23.57 -29.50 2.63
CA ARG A 303 -24.71 -28.73 2.12
C ARG A 303 -25.07 -27.59 3.09
N HIS A 304 -25.52 -26.47 2.52
CA HIS A 304 -26.25 -25.42 3.21
C HIS A 304 -27.49 -25.95 3.96
N PRO A 305 -27.80 -25.41 5.15
CA PRO A 305 -29.16 -25.20 5.59
C PRO A 305 -29.60 -23.76 5.25
N ARG A 306 -30.72 -23.65 4.52
CA ARG A 306 -31.49 -22.40 4.38
C ARG A 306 -32.37 -22.17 5.63
N ALA A 307 -32.62 -20.88 5.87
CA ALA A 307 -33.67 -20.29 6.72
C ALA A 307 -33.30 -20.15 8.21
N ARG A 308 -33.64 -19.09 8.96
CA ARG A 308 -34.71 -18.07 8.83
C ARG A 308 -34.24 -16.70 9.35
N GLY A 309 -34.96 -15.64 8.98
CA GLY A 309 -34.62 -14.24 9.23
C GLY A 309 -34.44 -13.84 10.71
N GLY A 310 -33.44 -13.01 10.95
CA GLY A 310 -33.29 -12.17 12.13
C GLY A 310 -33.25 -10.71 11.68
N ARG A 311 -34.23 -9.94 12.13
CA ARG A 311 -34.29 -8.49 11.96
C ARG A 311 -33.18 -7.87 12.82
N TYR A 312 -32.28 -7.09 12.23
CA TYR A 312 -31.42 -6.16 12.97
C TYR A 312 -32.20 -4.86 13.21
N PRO A 313 -32.38 -4.39 14.45
CA PRO A 313 -32.95 -3.07 14.68
C PRO A 313 -31.90 -1.99 14.48
N CYS A 314 -32.32 -0.93 13.80
CA CYS A 314 -31.61 0.33 13.65
C CYS A 314 -31.27 0.92 15.02
N ALA A 315 -29.99 1.14 15.30
CA ALA A 315 -29.57 2.01 16.40
C ALA A 315 -29.73 3.46 15.95
N GLY A 316 -30.85 4.05 16.36
CA GLY A 316 -31.15 5.47 16.24
C GLY A 316 -30.35 6.31 17.25
N GLY A 317 -30.22 7.59 16.90
CA GLY A 317 -29.39 8.56 17.58
C GLY A 317 -29.74 8.81 19.04
N VAL A 318 -28.71 9.28 19.74
CA VAL A 318 -28.76 9.79 21.11
C VAL A 318 -29.18 11.26 21.04
N THR A 319 -30.33 11.59 21.58
CA THR A 319 -30.66 12.92 22.12
C THR A 319 -31.05 12.77 23.60
N PRO A 320 -30.63 13.70 24.49
CA PRO A 320 -30.80 13.55 25.92
C PRO A 320 -32.08 14.22 26.43
N GLY A 321 -32.65 13.64 27.48
CA GLY A 321 -33.45 14.36 28.48
C GLY A 321 -34.97 14.27 28.33
N GLY A 322 -35.63 13.65 29.32
CA GLY A 322 -37.08 13.76 29.48
C GLY A 322 -37.67 12.58 30.25
N ALA A 323 -37.72 12.70 31.57
CA ALA A 323 -38.45 11.78 32.44
C ALA A 323 -39.95 11.78 32.08
N GLY A 324 -40.52 10.61 31.82
CA GLY A 324 -41.95 10.46 31.53
C GLY A 324 -42.39 9.01 31.71
N ARG A 325 -43.30 8.79 32.65
CA ARG A 325 -43.79 7.50 33.15
C ARG A 325 -44.56 6.70 32.08
N CYS A 326 -44.38 5.38 32.07
CA CYS A 326 -45.27 4.43 31.38
C CYS A 326 -46.65 4.31 32.04
N PRO A 327 -47.72 4.09 31.26
CA PRO A 327 -48.83 3.25 31.66
C PRO A 327 -49.03 2.04 30.71
N PRO A 328 -49.79 1.01 31.11
CA PRO A 328 -49.63 -0.35 30.61
C PRO A 328 -50.50 -0.71 29.39
N HIS A 329 -50.04 -1.77 28.73
CA HIS A 329 -50.62 -2.60 27.66
C HIS A 329 -52.14 -2.56 27.42
N ARG A 330 -52.50 -2.40 26.15
CA ARG A 330 -53.30 -3.36 25.38
C ARG A 330 -52.75 -3.48 23.96
#